data_AF-A0A497QWB9-F1
#
_entry.id   AF-A0A497QWB9-F1
#
_cell.length_a   1.000
_cell.length_b   1.000
_cell.length_c   1.000
_cell.angle_alpha   90.00
_cell.angle_beta   90.00
_cell.angle_gamma   90.00
#
_symmetry.space_group_name_H-M   'P 1'
#
loop_
_entity.id
_entity.type
_entity.pdbx_description
1 polymer ?
#
loop_
_entity_poly.entity_id
_entity_poly.type
_entity_poly.pdbx_seq_one_letter_code
_entity_poly.pdbx_strand_id
1 'polypeptide(L)'
;MFKKKGNKVSKKISKHEFVLTALGVMEDETLRPVPADDIVFCLQIDFKQKMKDLQVIELLKEAQNQGYCEYQQNGWKLLSKGEVIVDECLKILEES
;
A
#
# COMPACT_ATOMS: atom_id res chain seq x y z
N MET A 1 33.40 -13.31 20.36
CA MET A 1 33.27 -12.35 19.24
C MET A 1 32.16 -12.88 18.32
N PHE A 2 30.93 -12.42 18.48
CA PHE A 2 29.78 -12.92 17.72
C PHE A 2 29.51 -12.00 16.54
N LYS A 3 29.94 -12.37 15.33
CA LYS A 3 29.47 -11.74 14.09
C LYS A 3 28.11 -12.35 13.75
N LYS A 4 27.01 -11.73 14.19
CA LYS A 4 25.70 -11.96 13.55
C LYS A 4 25.80 -11.41 12.12
N LYS A 5 26.01 -12.29 11.15
CA LYS A 5 25.74 -11.95 9.74
C LYS A 5 24.25 -11.67 9.66
N GLY A 6 23.87 -10.40 9.63
CA GLY A 6 22.51 -10.02 9.27
C GLY A 6 22.23 -10.54 7.88
N ASN A 7 21.39 -11.57 7.77
CA ASN A 7 20.76 -11.90 6.51
C ASN A 7 19.97 -10.65 6.12
N LYS A 8 20.49 -9.85 5.19
CA LYS A 8 19.68 -8.88 4.46
C LYS A 8 18.70 -9.70 3.61
N VAL A 9 17.57 -10.06 4.22
CA VAL A 9 16.42 -10.53 3.46
C VAL A 9 15.96 -9.30 2.69
N SER A 10 16.15 -9.29 1.37
CA SER A 10 15.51 -8.30 0.51
C SER A 10 13.99 -8.54 0.62
N LYS A 11 13.34 -7.84 1.55
CA LYS A 11 11.91 -7.99 1.80
C LYS A 11 11.20 -7.44 0.57
N LYS A 12 10.69 -8.33 -0.28
CA LYS A 12 9.99 -7.96 -1.51
C LYS A 12 8.57 -7.55 -1.13
N ILE A 13 8.21 -6.31 -1.46
CA ILE A 13 6.85 -5.79 -1.31
C ILE A 13 5.94 -6.51 -2.32
N SER A 14 4.84 -7.06 -1.82
CA SER A 14 3.80 -7.74 -2.59
C SER A 14 2.88 -6.73 -3.29
N LYS A 15 2.07 -7.21 -4.24
CA LYS A 15 1.10 -6.33 -4.93
C LYS A 15 0.05 -5.75 -3.99
N HIS A 16 -0.39 -6.55 -3.03
CA HIS A 16 -1.37 -6.15 -2.03
C HIS A 16 -0.82 -5.03 -1.13
N GLU A 17 0.43 -5.19 -0.69
CA GLU A 17 1.15 -4.16 0.06
C GLU A 17 1.33 -2.88 -0.76
N PHE A 18 1.75 -2.96 -2.03
CA PHE A 18 1.84 -1.78 -2.90
C PHE A 18 0.52 -1.02 -3.04
N VAL A 19 -0.61 -1.73 -3.17
CA VAL A 19 -1.94 -1.11 -3.25
C VAL A 19 -2.27 -0.36 -1.96
N LEU A 20 -1.97 -0.96 -0.80
CA LEU A 20 -2.16 -0.31 0.50
C LEU A 20 -1.23 0.90 0.69
N THR A 21 0.04 0.80 0.26
CA THR A 21 0.99 1.90 0.31
C THR A 21 0.54 3.08 -0.56
N ALA A 22 0.06 2.80 -1.78
CA ALA A 22 -0.48 3.84 -2.65
C ALA A 22 -1.74 4.49 -2.08
N LEU A 23 -2.64 3.71 -1.47
CA LEU A 23 -3.78 4.26 -0.74
C LEU A 23 -3.34 5.19 0.39
N GLY A 24 -2.38 4.77 1.22
CA GLY A 24 -1.89 5.58 2.35
C GLY A 24 -1.25 6.89 1.92
N VAL A 25 -0.38 6.86 0.90
CA VAL A 25 0.24 8.09 0.35
C VAL A 25 -0.82 9.07 -0.16
N MET A 26 -1.80 8.58 -0.94
CA MET A 26 -2.85 9.43 -1.49
C MET A 26 -3.81 9.95 -0.41
N GLU A 27 -4.11 9.15 0.63
CA GLU A 27 -4.96 9.60 1.73
C GLU A 27 -4.28 10.71 2.53
N ASP A 28 -2.99 10.58 2.85
CA ASP A 28 -2.22 11.60 3.57
C ASP A 28 -2.18 12.94 2.81
N GLU A 29 -2.10 12.89 1.48
CA GLU A 29 -2.11 14.10 0.64
C GLU A 29 -3.49 14.75 0.54
N THR A 30 -4.55 13.94 0.43
CA THR A 30 -5.90 14.44 0.12
C THR A 30 -6.77 14.63 1.36
N LEU A 31 -6.39 14.03 2.50
CA LEU A 31 -7.13 13.90 3.76
C LEU A 31 -8.58 13.44 3.56
N ARG A 32 -8.82 12.64 2.51
CA ARG A 32 -10.15 12.20 2.07
C ARG A 32 -10.08 10.75 1.56
N PRO A 33 -11.22 10.03 1.54
CA PRO A 33 -11.28 8.73 0.89
C PRO A 33 -10.85 8.82 -0.59
N VAL A 34 -9.97 7.92 -1.00
CA VAL A 34 -9.26 7.97 -2.28
C VAL A 34 -9.98 7.12 -3.33
N PRO A 35 -10.35 7.70 -4.50
CA PRO A 35 -10.87 6.93 -5.63
C PRO A 35 -9.90 5.84 -6.11
N ALA A 36 -10.43 4.73 -6.64
CA ALA A 36 -9.60 3.64 -7.14
C ALA A 36 -8.68 4.10 -8.29
N ASP A 37 -9.15 5.01 -9.15
CA ASP A 37 -8.40 5.54 -10.29
C ASP A 37 -7.15 6.31 -9.83
N ASP A 38 -7.26 7.07 -8.73
CA ASP A 38 -6.14 7.81 -8.14
C ASP A 38 -5.09 6.85 -7.53
N ILE A 39 -5.54 5.75 -6.91
CA ILE A 39 -4.66 4.68 -6.41
C ILE A 39 -3.92 4.01 -7.57
N VAL A 40 -4.63 3.67 -8.66
CA VAL A 40 -4.03 3.11 -9.88
C VAL A 40 -2.99 4.06 -10.48
N PHE A 41 -3.32 5.35 -10.54
CA PHE A 41 -2.42 6.37 -11.05
C PHE A 41 -1.15 6.47 -10.19
N CYS A 42 -1.29 6.55 -8.87
CA CYS A 42 -0.18 6.57 -7.92
C CYS A 42 0.71 5.31 -8.03
N LEU A 43 0.11 4.12 -8.12
CA LEU A 43 0.84 2.86 -8.36
C LEU A 43 1.72 2.94 -9.60
N GLN A 44 1.20 3.50 -10.69
CA GLN A 44 1.92 3.60 -11.95
C GLN A 44 3.04 4.66 -11.90
N ILE A 45 2.76 5.84 -11.34
CA ILE A 45 3.66 6.98 -11.38
C ILE A 45 4.72 6.90 -10.29
N ASP A 46 4.34 6.62 -9.06
CA ASP A 46 5.22 6.70 -7.89
C ASP A 46 5.92 5.36 -7.64
N PHE A 47 5.15 4.27 -7.64
CA PHE A 47 5.67 2.93 -7.32
C PHE A 47 6.15 2.13 -8.55
N LYS A 48 5.97 2.68 -9.76
CA LYS A 48 6.26 2.02 -11.05
C LYS A 48 5.61 0.64 -11.20
N GLN A 49 4.49 0.41 -10.52
CA GLN A 49 3.70 -0.81 -10.57
C GLN A 49 2.55 -0.65 -11.55
N LYS A 50 2.56 -1.42 -12.65
CA LYS A 50 1.43 -1.48 -13.58
C LYS A 50 0.43 -2.53 -13.12
N MET A 51 -0.76 -2.09 -12.73
CA MET A 51 -1.89 -2.95 -12.39
C MET A 51 -3.14 -2.46 -13.14
N LYS A 52 -4.08 -3.37 -13.41
CA LYS A 52 -5.38 -3.01 -13.99
C LYS A 52 -6.33 -2.57 -12.88
N ASP A 53 -7.28 -1.70 -13.19
CA ASP A 53 -8.25 -1.17 -12.23
C ASP A 53 -9.01 -2.29 -11.50
N LEU A 54 -9.48 -3.29 -12.25
CA LEU A 54 -10.15 -4.46 -11.66
C LEU A 54 -9.28 -5.20 -10.66
N GLN A 55 -7.98 -5.35 -10.95
CA GLN A 55 -7.03 -5.99 -10.04
C GLN A 55 -6.81 -5.17 -8.77
N VAL A 56 -6.72 -3.84 -8.89
CA VAL A 56 -6.58 -2.95 -7.73
C VAL A 56 -7.83 -3.01 -6.86
N ILE A 57 -9.03 -3.01 -7.48
CA ILE A 57 -10.31 -3.13 -6.77
C ILE A 57 -10.42 -4.49 -6.05
N GLU A 58 -10.00 -5.59 -6.68
CA GLU A 58 -9.97 -6.91 -6.04
C GLU A 58 -9.06 -6.92 -4.80
N LEU A 59 -7.84 -6.38 -4.92
CA LEU A 59 -6.90 -6.30 -3.80
C LEU A 59 -7.41 -5.38 -2.67
N LEU A 60 -8.09 -4.29 -2.99
CA LEU A 60 -8.72 -3.41 -2.01
C LEU A 60 -9.87 -4.10 -1.27
N LYS A 61 -10.71 -4.88 -1.96
CA LYS A 61 -11.75 -5.69 -1.32
C LYS A 61 -11.16 -6.77 -0.41
N GLU A 62 -10.09 -7.43 -0.85
CA GLU A 62 -9.35 -8.38 -0.01
C GLU A 62 -8.74 -7.70 1.23
N ALA A 63 -8.21 -6.48 1.07
CA ALA A 63 -7.69 -5.68 2.16
C ALA A 63 -8.79 -5.26 3.16
N GLN A 64 -9.96 -4.89 2.65
CA GLN A 64 -11.13 -4.53 3.44
C GLN A 64 -11.61 -5.71 4.29
N ASN A 65 -11.70 -6.90 3.71
CA ASN A 65 -12.06 -8.11 4.45
C ASN A 65 -11.08 -8.46 5.58
N GLN A 66 -9.83 -7.99 5.46
CA GLN A 66 -8.78 -8.17 6.47
C GLN A 66 -8.69 -7.01 7.48
N GLY A 67 -9.52 -5.97 7.32
CA GLY A 67 -9.57 -4.80 8.18
C GLY A 67 -8.43 -3.80 7.98
N TYR A 68 -7.81 -3.76 6.79
CA TYR A 68 -6.75 -2.79 6.49
C TYR A 68 -7.25 -1.48 5.90
N CYS A 69 -8.39 -1.52 5.21
CA CYS A 69 -9.03 -0.35 4.63
C CYS A 69 -10.55 -0.53 4.63
N GLU A 70 -11.27 0.52 4.27
CA GLU A 70 -12.71 0.52 4.12
C GLU A 70 -13.15 1.41 2.96
N TYR A 71 -14.28 1.07 2.34
CA TYR A 71 -14.88 1.89 1.30
C TYR A 71 -15.88 2.86 1.89
N GLN A 72 -15.65 4.17 1.73
CA GLN A 72 -16.47 5.25 2.26
C GLN A 72 -16.55 6.43 1.29
N GLN A 73 -17.71 7.08 1.19
CA GLN A 73 -17.88 8.32 0.40
C GLN A 73 -17.36 8.22 -1.04
N ASN A 74 -17.59 7.09 -1.70
CA ASN A 74 -17.10 6.77 -3.05
C ASN A 74 -15.57 6.63 -3.20
N GLY A 75 -14.83 6.48 -2.11
CA GLY A 75 -13.39 6.23 -2.11
C GLY A 75 -12.98 5.18 -1.06
N TRP A 76 -11.69 4.93 -1.00
CA TRP A 76 -11.07 4.01 -0.04
C TRP A 76 -10.36 4.79 1.04
N LYS A 77 -10.46 4.31 2.28
CA LYS A 77 -9.80 4.90 3.43
C LYS A 77 -9.00 3.83 4.15
N LEU A 78 -7.79 4.16 4.57
CA LEU A 78 -6.93 3.29 5.35
C LEU A 78 -7.46 3.21 6.80
N LEU A 79 -7.31 2.03 7.38
CA LEU A 79 -7.55 1.80 8.81
C LEU A 79 -6.21 1.69 9.52
N SER A 80 -6.19 1.85 10.85
CA SER A 80 -4.96 1.79 11.64
C SER A 80 -4.14 0.50 11.45
N LYS A 81 -4.79 -0.62 11.12
CA LYS A 81 -4.09 -1.87 10.79
C LYS A 81 -3.37 -1.80 9.44
N GLY A 82 -3.94 -1.08 8.48
CA GLY A 82 -3.34 -0.81 7.17
C GLY A 82 -2.16 0.16 7.27
N GLU A 83 -2.25 1.19 8.13
CA GLU A 83 -1.17 2.16 8.39
C GLU A 83 0.15 1.46 8.75
N VAL A 84 0.11 0.43 9.59
CA VAL A 84 1.31 -0.35 9.96
C VAL A 84 1.97 -0.99 8.74
N ILE A 85 1.18 -1.49 7.78
CA ILE A 85 1.70 -2.08 6.54
C ILE A 85 2.35 -0.99 5.68
N VAL A 86 1.70 0.17 5.58
CA VAL A 86 2.22 1.32 4.83
C VAL A 86 3.57 1.77 5.40
N ASP A 87 3.66 1.97 6.71
CA ASP A 87 4.90 2.34 7.40
C ASP A 87 6.04 1.35 7.16
N GLU A 88 5.75 0.04 7.20
CA GLU A 88 6.74 -1.00 6.89
C GLU A 88 7.20 -0.93 5.43
N CYS A 89 6.28 -0.72 4.49
CA CYS A 89 6.58 -0.66 3.08
C CYS A 89 7.41 0.59 2.72
N LEU A 90 7.05 1.76 3.28
CA LEU A 90 7.80 3.00 3.05
C LEU A 90 9.25 2.87 3.54
N LYS A 91 9.47 2.28 4.72
CA LYS A 91 10.84 2.00 5.21
C LYS A 91 11.64 1.12 4.25
N ILE A 92 11.02 0.07 3.71
CA ILE A 92 11.68 -0.81 2.73
C ILE A 92 12.03 -0.04 1.45
N LEU A 93 11.12 0.82 0.97
CA LEU A 93 11.33 1.63 -0.24
C LEU A 93 12.42 2.69 -0.06
N GLU A 94 12.53 3.31 1.12
CA GLU A 94 13.60 4.25 1.45
C GLU A 94 14.97 3.59 1.54
N GLU A 95 15.03 2.31 1.89
CA GLU A 95 16.26 1.51 2.00
C GLU A 95 16.69 0.80 0.71
N SER A 96 15.85 0.85 -0.35
CA SER A 96 16.04 0.13 -1.62
C SER A 96 16.77 0.95 -2.68
#